data_AF-A0A7K5NRN1-F1
#
_entry.id   AF-A0A7K5NRN1-F1
#
_cell.length_a   1.000
_cell.length_b   1.000
_cell.length_c   1.000
_cell.angle_alpha   90.00
_cell.angle_beta   90.00
_cell.angle_gamma   90.00
#
_symmetry.space_group_name_H-M   'P 1'
#
loop_
_entity.id
_entity.type
_entity.pdbx_description
1 polymer ?
#
loop_
_entity_poly.entity_id
_entity_poly.type
_entity_poly.pdbx_seq_one_letter_code
_entity_poly.pdbx_strand_id
1 'polypeptide(L)'
;RYFHFCKLPGRVMGIRLLRFTSVVILVLLLVAGALTALLPNIKDDKMPNLRREPKTQSQSALDAFTLIMQTYNRTDLLLKLLNHYQAIPHLHKVIVVWNNIGEKVPEEMWNSLGPHPVPVVFKVQTLNRMRNRLQNFPELETKAVLMMDDDTLVSAHDLAFAFSVWQ
;
A
#
# COMPACT_ATOMS: atom_id res chain seq x y z
N ARG A 1 49.56 4.51 68.49
CA ARG A 1 49.98 3.96 67.18
C ARG A 1 49.06 2.78 66.88
N TYR A 2 48.37 2.78 65.72
CA TYR A 2 47.57 1.67 65.13
C TYR A 2 46.24 1.32 65.85
N PHE A 3 45.10 1.06 65.19
CA PHE A 3 44.67 1.13 63.79
C PHE A 3 43.12 1.21 63.79
N HIS A 4 42.55 1.83 62.75
CA HIS A 4 41.12 2.09 62.59
C HIS A 4 40.27 0.81 62.54
N PHE A 5 39.13 0.86 63.23
CA PHE A 5 37.97 0.01 62.99
C PHE A 5 37.40 0.29 61.59
N CYS A 6 37.31 -0.73 60.74
CA CYS A 6 36.44 -0.71 59.57
C CYS A 6 35.47 -1.90 59.65
N LYS A 7 34.18 -1.61 59.83
CA LYS A 7 33.07 -2.55 59.66
C LYS A 7 32.78 -2.74 58.16
N LEU A 8 32.42 -3.97 57.77
CA LEU A 8 31.67 -4.25 56.55
C LEU A 8 30.57 -5.29 56.84
N PRO A 9 29.28 -4.99 56.60
CA PRO A 9 28.22 -5.96 56.50
C PRO A 9 27.77 -6.07 55.03
N GLY A 10 27.82 -7.25 54.42
CA GLY A 10 27.39 -7.34 53.02
C GLY A 10 27.48 -8.73 52.40
N ARG A 11 26.66 -9.69 52.87
CA ARG A 11 26.59 -11.00 52.18
C ARG A 11 25.21 -11.66 52.13
N VAL A 12 24.20 -11.14 52.83
CA VAL A 12 22.87 -11.79 52.92
C VAL A 12 21.83 -11.16 51.97
N MET A 13 22.06 -9.93 51.48
CA MET A 13 21.08 -9.19 50.66
C MET A 13 20.96 -9.71 49.20
N GLY A 14 22.06 -10.22 48.62
CA GLY A 14 22.12 -10.61 47.21
C GLY A 14 21.32 -11.87 46.86
N ILE A 15 21.19 -12.83 47.78
CA ILE A 15 20.46 -14.09 47.53
C ILE A 15 18.95 -13.86 47.52
N ARG A 16 18.44 -12.95 48.35
CA ARG A 16 17.01 -12.60 48.36
C ARG A 16 16.62 -11.85 47.09
N LEU A 17 17.42 -10.86 46.68
CA LEU A 17 17.17 -10.10 45.45
C LEU A 17 17.21 -11.00 44.20
N LEU A 18 18.17 -11.92 44.10
CA LEU A 18 18.26 -12.87 42.99
C LEU A 18 17.07 -13.84 42.93
N ARG A 19 16.52 -14.24 44.09
CA ARG A 19 15.31 -15.07 44.15
C ARG A 19 14.07 -14.27 43.76
N PHE A 20 13.95 -13.02 44.19
CA PHE A 20 12.84 -12.15 43.78
C PHE A 20 12.89 -11.84 42.27
N THR A 21 14.06 -11.54 41.71
CA THR A 21 14.19 -11.33 40.26
C THR A 21 13.89 -12.60 39.49
N SER A 22 14.38 -13.76 39.95
CA SER A 22 14.08 -15.04 39.32
C SER A 22 12.58 -15.37 39.34
N VAL A 23 11.90 -15.13 40.47
CA VAL A 23 10.44 -15.34 40.58
C VAL A 23 9.67 -14.37 39.68
N VAL A 24 10.05 -13.10 39.62
CA VAL A 24 9.42 -12.11 38.73
C VAL A 24 9.60 -12.49 37.26
N ILE A 25 10.79 -12.94 36.86
CA ILE A 25 11.05 -13.42 35.50
C ILE A 25 10.19 -14.66 35.18
N LEU A 26 10.07 -15.60 36.12
CA LEU A 26 9.23 -16.79 35.95
C LEU A 26 7.75 -16.43 35.78
N VAL A 27 7.24 -15.48 36.57
CA VAL A 27 5.86 -14.98 36.44
C VAL A 27 5.66 -14.29 35.08
N LEU A 28 6.61 -13.45 34.64
CA LEU A 28 6.54 -12.80 33.34
C LEU A 28 6.53 -13.81 32.18
N LEU A 29 7.33 -14.86 32.26
CA LEU A 29 7.36 -15.93 31.24
C LEU A 29 6.05 -16.73 31.23
N LEU A 30 5.46 -17.01 32.40
CA LEU A 30 4.15 -17.67 32.49
C LEU A 30 3.03 -16.81 31.92
N VAL A 31 3.03 -15.51 32.21
CA VAL A 31 2.05 -14.56 31.65
C VAL A 31 2.22 -14.43 30.14
N ALA A 32 3.45 -14.32 29.63
CA ALA A 32 3.72 -14.29 28.20
C ALA A 32 3.24 -15.58 27.50
N GLY A 33 3.53 -16.75 28.07
CA GLY A 33 3.07 -18.04 27.56
C GLY A 33 1.54 -18.14 27.54
N ALA A 34 0.87 -17.76 28.62
CA ALA A 34 -0.59 -17.74 28.70
C ALA A 34 -1.20 -16.75 27.69
N LEU A 35 -0.59 -15.57 27.49
CA LEU A 35 -1.02 -14.59 26.51
C LEU A 35 -0.88 -15.13 25.07
N THR A 36 0.20 -15.86 24.78
CA THR A 36 0.35 -16.53 23.47
C THR A 36 -0.64 -17.66 23.24
N ALA A 37 -1.15 -18.30 24.30
CA ALA A 37 -2.20 -19.32 24.20
C ALA A 37 -3.61 -18.72 24.08
N LEU A 38 -3.82 -17.48 24.55
CA LEU A 38 -5.09 -16.77 24.45
C LEU A 38 -5.23 -15.97 23.13
N LEU A 39 -4.11 -15.68 22.47
CA LEU A 39 -4.12 -15.10 21.13
C LEU A 39 -4.60 -16.17 20.14
N PRO A 40 -5.63 -15.88 19.32
CA PRO A 40 -6.02 -16.79 18.25
C PRO A 40 -4.81 -17.02 17.36
N ASN A 41 -4.42 -18.28 17.20
CA ASN A 41 -3.41 -18.68 16.23
C ASN A 41 -3.98 -18.37 14.84
N ILE A 42 -3.62 -17.20 14.31
CA ILE A 42 -3.86 -16.86 12.92
C ILE A 42 -3.03 -17.88 12.15
N LYS A 43 -3.68 -18.99 11.77
CA LYS A 43 -3.16 -19.86 10.74
C LYS A 43 -3.07 -18.96 9.51
N ASP A 44 -1.86 -18.52 9.19
CA ASP A 44 -1.54 -17.86 7.93
C ASP A 44 -1.69 -18.90 6.79
N ASP A 45 -2.89 -19.41 6.60
CA ASP A 45 -3.27 -20.11 5.38
C ASP A 45 -3.31 -19.03 4.30
N LYS A 46 -2.21 -19.02 3.54
CA LYS A 46 -1.82 -18.08 2.48
C LYS A 46 -1.19 -16.79 2.99
N MET A 47 0.11 -16.87 3.26
CA MET A 47 1.04 -15.95 2.59
C MET A 47 0.54 -15.72 1.15
N PRO A 48 0.09 -14.52 0.75
CA PRO A 48 -0.03 -14.24 -0.65
C PRO A 48 1.42 -14.15 -1.11
N ASN A 49 1.89 -15.18 -1.82
CA ASN A 49 3.08 -15.05 -2.62
C ASN A 49 2.93 -13.73 -3.39
N LEU A 50 3.73 -12.71 -3.05
CA LEU A 50 3.84 -11.46 -3.81
C LEU A 50 4.60 -11.71 -5.11
N ARG A 51 4.33 -12.85 -5.75
CA ARG A 51 4.56 -13.03 -7.17
C ARG A 51 3.32 -12.40 -7.79
N ARG A 52 3.49 -11.18 -8.30
CA ARG A 52 2.48 -10.47 -9.09
C ARG A 52 2.16 -11.33 -10.31
N GLU A 53 1.22 -12.27 -10.14
CA GLU A 53 0.65 -13.03 -11.24
C GLU A 53 -0.19 -12.05 -12.07
N PRO A 54 0.03 -11.96 -13.39
CA PRO A 54 -0.81 -11.14 -14.25
C PRO A 54 -2.24 -11.64 -14.12
N LYS A 55 -3.16 -10.76 -13.71
CA LYS A 55 -4.58 -11.07 -13.68
C LYS A 55 -5.00 -11.38 -15.12
N THR A 56 -5.32 -12.65 -15.39
CA THR A 56 -5.88 -13.07 -16.68
C THR A 56 -7.05 -12.16 -17.03
N GLN A 57 -7.00 -11.54 -18.20
CA GLN A 57 -8.03 -10.71 -18.81
C GLN A 57 -9.31 -11.52 -19.09
N SER A 58 -10.02 -11.93 -18.04
CA SER A 58 -11.33 -12.57 -18.13
C SER A 58 -12.36 -11.92 -17.21
N GLN A 59 -12.06 -10.73 -16.68
CA GLN A 59 -13.12 -9.88 -16.17
C GLN A 59 -13.83 -9.29 -17.39
N SER A 60 -15.13 -9.53 -17.51
CA SER A 60 -15.91 -8.96 -18.61
C SER A 60 -15.75 -7.42 -18.54
N ALA A 61 -15.48 -6.77 -19.67
CA ALA A 61 -15.39 -5.30 -19.71
C ALA A 61 -16.70 -4.60 -19.27
N LEU A 62 -17.78 -5.37 -19.10
CA LEU A 62 -19.08 -4.93 -18.59
C LEU A 62 -19.07 -4.68 -17.08
N ASP A 63 -18.26 -5.42 -16.31
CA ASP A 63 -18.20 -5.34 -14.84
C ASP A 63 -16.92 -4.62 -14.35
N ALA A 64 -16.40 -3.74 -15.18
CA ALA A 64 -15.15 -3.04 -14.96
C ALA A 64 -15.24 -1.57 -15.40
N PHE A 65 -14.31 -0.74 -14.93
CA PHE A 65 -14.21 0.67 -15.27
C PHE A 65 -12.80 1.04 -15.73
N THR A 66 -12.70 2.12 -16.51
CA THR A 66 -11.43 2.72 -16.93
C THR A 66 -11.17 3.98 -16.11
N LEU A 67 -9.97 4.09 -15.53
CA LEU A 67 -9.54 5.31 -14.87
C LEU A 67 -8.96 6.29 -15.89
N ILE A 68 -9.44 7.53 -15.90
CA ILE A 68 -8.83 8.64 -16.64
C ILE A 68 -8.25 9.62 -15.63
N MET A 69 -6.94 9.85 -15.71
CA MET A 69 -6.22 10.79 -14.87
C MET A 69 -5.44 11.77 -15.73
N GLN A 70 -5.72 13.05 -15.58
CA GLN A 70 -4.97 14.10 -16.28
C GLN A 70 -3.92 14.68 -15.34
N THR A 71 -2.68 14.80 -15.80
CA THR A 71 -1.60 15.37 -15.00
C THR A 71 -0.92 16.55 -15.67
N TYR A 72 -0.49 17.51 -14.85
CA TYR A 72 0.36 18.63 -15.25
C TYR A 72 1.31 19.01 -14.09
N ASN A 73 2.61 18.94 -14.35
CA ASN A 73 3.70 19.29 -13.44
C ASN A 73 3.67 18.56 -12.08
N ARG A 74 3.20 17.31 -12.06
CA ARG A 74 3.04 16.47 -10.84
C ARG A 74 3.38 15.00 -11.08
N THR A 75 4.43 14.75 -11.86
CA THR A 75 4.83 13.41 -12.32
C THR A 75 5.11 12.43 -11.18
N ASP A 76 5.72 12.90 -10.10
CA ASP A 76 5.99 12.14 -8.88
C ASP A 76 4.70 11.72 -8.17
N LEU A 77 3.76 12.65 -8.03
CA LEU A 77 2.46 12.38 -7.41
C LEU A 77 1.63 11.44 -8.29
N LEU A 78 1.64 11.63 -9.60
CA LEU A 78 1.02 10.73 -10.57
C LEU A 78 1.49 9.29 -10.34
N LEU A 79 2.80 9.03 -10.27
CA LEU A 79 3.33 7.68 -10.12
C LEU A 79 2.91 7.05 -8.78
N LYS A 80 2.88 7.85 -7.72
CA LYS A 80 2.38 7.41 -6.41
C LYS A 80 0.89 7.02 -6.48
N LEU A 81 0.08 7.83 -7.16
CA LEU A 81 -1.33 7.56 -7.37
C LEU A 81 -1.54 6.33 -8.26
N LEU A 82 -0.82 6.21 -9.38
CA LEU A 82 -0.88 5.02 -10.24
C LEU A 82 -0.56 3.74 -9.47
N ASN A 83 0.43 3.80 -8.57
CA ASN A 83 0.76 2.66 -7.72
C ASN A 83 -0.38 2.26 -6.76
N HIS A 84 -1.17 3.22 -6.29
CA HIS A 84 -2.37 2.96 -5.49
C HIS A 84 -3.52 2.43 -6.37
N TYR A 85 -3.85 3.14 -7.44
CA TYR A 85 -5.02 2.84 -8.27
C TYR A 85 -4.89 1.50 -9.01
N GLN A 86 -3.69 1.10 -9.44
CA GLN A 86 -3.47 -0.17 -10.15
C GLN A 86 -3.93 -1.42 -9.37
N ALA A 87 -4.06 -1.31 -8.03
CA ALA A 87 -4.46 -2.41 -7.16
C ALA A 87 -5.98 -2.47 -6.89
N ILE A 88 -6.76 -1.54 -7.45
CA ILE A 88 -8.18 -1.42 -7.14
C ILE A 88 -9.01 -2.50 -7.86
N PRO A 89 -9.99 -3.11 -7.19
CA PRO A 89 -10.93 -4.04 -7.82
C PRO A 89 -11.69 -3.40 -8.99
N HIS A 90 -12.05 -4.19 -10.01
CA HIS A 90 -12.81 -3.73 -11.19
C HIS A 90 -12.12 -2.68 -12.08
N LEU A 91 -10.87 -2.29 -11.78
CA LEU A 91 -10.10 -1.47 -12.70
C LEU A 91 -9.66 -2.30 -13.90
N HIS A 92 -10.06 -1.88 -15.10
CA HIS A 92 -9.70 -2.53 -16.36
C HIS A 92 -8.40 -1.96 -16.96
N LYS A 93 -8.30 -0.62 -16.96
CA LYS A 93 -7.24 0.12 -17.64
C LYS A 93 -7.11 1.51 -17.03
N VAL A 94 -5.92 2.08 -17.12
CA VAL A 94 -5.67 3.49 -16.80
C VAL A 94 -5.26 4.23 -18.06
N ILE A 95 -5.89 5.38 -18.30
CA ILE A 95 -5.51 6.33 -19.34
C ILE A 95 -4.98 7.58 -18.63
N VAL A 96 -3.69 7.84 -18.81
CA VAL A 96 -3.02 9.03 -18.30
C VAL A 96 -3.00 10.09 -19.39
N VAL A 97 -3.70 11.20 -19.17
CA VAL A 97 -3.70 12.36 -20.07
C VAL A 97 -2.53 13.27 -19.68
N TRP A 98 -1.50 13.26 -20.52
CA TRP A 98 -0.23 13.94 -20.24
C TRP A 98 -0.23 15.35 -20.81
N ASN A 99 -0.40 16.36 -19.95
CA ASN A 99 -0.43 17.77 -20.35
C ASN A 99 0.95 18.48 -20.25
N ASN A 100 2.03 17.77 -19.91
CA ASN A 100 3.38 18.35 -19.86
C ASN A 100 3.97 18.43 -21.27
N ILE A 101 3.70 19.54 -21.97
CA ILE A 101 4.07 19.72 -23.37
C ILE A 101 5.60 19.80 -23.51
N GLY A 102 6.15 18.93 -24.34
CA GLY A 102 7.60 18.84 -24.57
C GLY A 102 8.37 18.03 -23.52
N GLU A 103 7.71 17.59 -22.45
CA GLU A 103 8.32 16.72 -21.44
C GLU A 103 8.16 15.24 -21.79
N LYS A 104 9.19 14.45 -21.48
CA LYS A 104 9.17 13.00 -21.68
C LYS A 104 8.18 12.36 -20.69
N VAL A 105 7.30 11.52 -21.22
CA VAL A 105 6.37 10.71 -20.43
C VAL A 105 7.14 9.70 -19.57
N PRO A 106 6.74 9.42 -18.31
CA PRO A 106 7.39 8.46 -17.43
C PRO A 106 7.12 6.99 -17.80
N GLU A 107 6.88 6.66 -19.07
CA GLU A 107 6.47 5.33 -19.51
C GLU A 107 7.60 4.30 -19.34
N GLU A 108 8.84 4.63 -19.72
CA GLU A 108 10.00 3.76 -19.52
C GLU A 108 10.22 3.44 -18.04
N MET A 109 10.11 4.46 -17.19
CA MET A 109 10.25 4.31 -15.74
C MET A 109 9.10 3.46 -15.18
N TRP A 110 7.85 3.71 -15.60
CA TRP A 110 6.71 2.90 -15.20
C TRP A 110 6.92 1.43 -15.57
N ASN A 111 7.23 1.14 -16.83
CA ASN A 111 7.46 -0.22 -17.31
C ASN A 111 8.60 -0.94 -16.58
N SER A 112 9.63 -0.21 -16.13
CA SER A 112 10.73 -0.79 -15.34
C SER A 112 10.32 -1.24 -13.92
N LEU A 113 9.21 -0.71 -13.39
CA LEU A 113 8.66 -1.06 -12.07
C LEU A 113 7.64 -2.21 -12.12
N GLY A 114 7.39 -2.77 -13.31
CA GLY A 114 6.44 -3.84 -13.53
C GLY A 114 6.85 -5.20 -12.92
N PRO A 115 5.98 -6.23 -13.04
CA PRO A 115 4.74 -6.25 -13.80
C PRO A 115 3.57 -5.54 -13.08
N HIS A 116 2.72 -4.86 -13.86
CA HIS A 116 1.54 -4.14 -13.36
C HIS A 116 0.26 -4.98 -13.50
N PRO A 117 -0.70 -4.89 -12.55
CA PRO A 117 -1.96 -5.64 -12.64
C PRO A 117 -2.88 -5.20 -13.77
N VAL A 118 -2.77 -3.92 -14.18
CA VAL A 118 -3.62 -3.31 -15.22
C VAL A 118 -2.75 -2.53 -16.21
N PRO A 119 -3.13 -2.49 -17.50
CA PRO A 119 -2.44 -1.67 -18.48
C PRO A 119 -2.62 -0.17 -18.17
N VAL A 120 -1.53 0.58 -18.33
CA VAL A 120 -1.50 2.05 -18.23
C VAL A 120 -1.09 2.61 -19.58
N VAL A 121 -1.92 3.47 -20.15
CA VAL A 121 -1.70 4.08 -21.46
C VAL A 121 -1.48 5.58 -21.27
N PHE A 122 -0.34 6.08 -21.71
CA PHE A 122 -0.03 7.50 -21.67
C PHE A 122 -0.45 8.19 -22.98
N LYS A 123 -1.23 9.26 -22.85
CA LYS A 123 -1.76 10.06 -23.97
C LYS A 123 -1.15 11.45 -23.94
N VAL A 124 -0.06 11.61 -24.69
CA VAL A 124 0.61 12.91 -24.89
C VAL A 124 -0.34 13.86 -25.61
N GLN A 125 -0.52 15.05 -25.02
CA GLN A 125 -1.35 16.10 -25.58
C GLN A 125 -0.50 17.12 -26.33
N THR A 126 -1.10 17.81 -27.30
CA THR A 126 -0.43 18.88 -28.07
C THR A 126 -0.46 20.22 -27.35
N LEU A 127 -1.48 20.45 -26.51
CA LEU A 127 -1.68 21.68 -25.74
C LEU A 127 -2.16 21.33 -24.33
N ASN A 128 -1.73 22.10 -23.32
CA ASN A 128 -2.26 21.95 -21.96
C ASN A 128 -3.68 22.54 -21.89
N ARG A 129 -4.71 21.69 -21.87
CA ARG A 129 -6.11 22.08 -21.74
C ARG A 129 -6.84 21.15 -20.78
N MET A 130 -7.71 21.72 -19.94
CA MET A 130 -8.55 20.93 -19.02
C MET A 130 -9.50 19.97 -19.73
N ARG A 131 -9.92 20.31 -20.95
CA ARG A 131 -10.82 19.46 -21.76
C ARG A 131 -10.14 18.22 -22.35
N ASN A 132 -8.82 18.08 -22.25
CA ASN A 132 -8.12 16.96 -22.86
C ASN A 132 -8.58 15.61 -22.29
N ARG A 133 -8.94 15.56 -21.01
CA ARG A 133 -9.54 14.38 -20.36
C ARG A 133 -10.95 14.00 -20.81
N LEU A 134 -11.62 14.87 -21.57
CA LEU A 134 -12.97 14.66 -22.11
C LEU A 134 -12.97 14.19 -23.56
N GLN A 135 -11.79 13.87 -24.11
CA GLN A 135 -11.67 13.34 -25.46
C GLN A 135 -12.21 11.92 -25.54
N ASN A 136 -12.65 11.52 -26.72
CA ASN A 136 -13.01 10.13 -26.97
C ASN A 136 -11.73 9.30 -27.19
N PHE A 137 -11.39 8.44 -26.24
CA PHE A 137 -10.22 7.59 -26.31
C PHE A 137 -10.57 6.24 -26.93
N PRO A 138 -9.89 5.79 -28.01
CA PRO A 138 -10.18 4.50 -28.63
C PRO A 138 -9.84 3.30 -27.74
N GLU A 139 -9.00 3.48 -26.72
CA GLU A 139 -8.66 2.45 -25.74
C GLU A 139 -9.73 2.22 -24.67
N LEU A 140 -10.80 3.04 -24.69
CA LEU A 140 -11.89 2.95 -23.73
C LEU A 140 -12.82 1.79 -24.12
N GLU A 141 -12.68 0.68 -23.41
CA GLU A 141 -13.42 -0.57 -23.65
C GLU A 141 -14.57 -0.78 -22.64
N THR A 142 -14.55 -0.05 -21.53
CA THR A 142 -15.52 -0.18 -20.43
C THR A 142 -16.67 0.81 -20.56
N LYS A 143 -17.84 0.45 -20.02
CA LYS A 143 -18.99 1.36 -19.97
C LYS A 143 -18.82 2.47 -18.91
N ALA A 144 -18.15 2.15 -17.80
CA ALA A 144 -17.85 3.11 -16.75
C ALA A 144 -16.50 3.79 -16.96
N VAL A 145 -16.47 5.08 -16.60
CA VAL A 145 -15.26 5.90 -16.53
C VAL A 145 -15.16 6.50 -15.15
N LEU A 146 -14.05 6.22 -14.47
CA LEU A 146 -13.66 6.92 -13.26
C LEU A 146 -12.73 8.07 -13.67
N MET A 147 -13.15 9.31 -13.42
CA MET A 147 -12.33 10.49 -13.71
C MET A 147 -11.76 11.05 -12.41
N MET A 148 -10.43 11.05 -12.27
CA MET A 148 -9.74 11.52 -11.06
C MET A 148 -8.72 12.60 -11.40
N ASP A 149 -8.59 13.56 -10.48
CA ASP A 149 -7.49 14.52 -10.49
C ASP A 149 -6.19 13.88 -9.98
N ASP A 150 -5.04 14.40 -10.41
CA ASP A 150 -3.71 13.85 -10.11
C ASP A 150 -3.16 14.22 -8.72
N ASP A 151 -4.03 14.75 -7.85
CA ASP A 151 -3.73 15.09 -6.47
C ASP A 151 -4.72 14.52 -5.45
N THR A 152 -5.68 13.73 -5.92
CA THR A 152 -6.72 13.14 -5.09
C THR A 152 -6.50 11.65 -4.92
N LEU A 153 -6.48 11.20 -3.66
CA LEU A 153 -6.37 9.80 -3.28
C LEU A 153 -7.69 9.35 -2.64
N VAL A 154 -8.42 8.47 -3.30
CA VAL A 154 -9.64 7.85 -2.76
C VAL A 154 -9.37 6.40 -2.40
N SER A 155 -9.92 5.92 -1.29
CA SER A 155 -9.70 4.55 -0.83
C SER A 155 -10.26 3.52 -1.80
N ALA A 156 -9.66 2.33 -1.86
CA ALA A 156 -10.16 1.24 -2.70
C ALA A 156 -11.58 0.79 -2.30
N HIS A 157 -11.91 0.87 -1.01
CA HIS A 157 -13.24 0.53 -0.50
C HIS A 157 -14.29 1.51 -1.02
N ASP A 158 -14.02 2.82 -0.95
CA ASP A 158 -14.96 3.84 -1.40
C ASP A 158 -15.17 3.77 -2.92
N LEU A 159 -14.12 3.46 -3.68
CA LEU A 159 -14.23 3.30 -5.13
C LEU A 159 -14.98 2.04 -5.53
N ALA A 160 -14.75 0.91 -4.85
CA ALA A 160 -15.52 -0.30 -5.08
C ALA A 160 -17.01 -0.08 -4.75
N PHE A 161 -17.29 0.59 -3.64
CA PHE A 161 -18.66 0.96 -3.27
C PHE A 161 -19.29 1.92 -4.27
N ALA A 162 -18.61 3.01 -4.63
CA ALA A 162 -19.12 3.99 -5.60
C ALA A 162 -19.38 3.35 -6.97
N PHE A 163 -18.51 2.43 -7.41
CA PHE A 163 -18.72 1.68 -8.64
C PHE A 163 -19.96 0.78 -8.55
N SER A 164 -20.17 0.09 -7.42
CA SER A 164 -21.37 -0.74 -7.22
C SER A 164 -22.68 0.05 -7.21
N VAL A 165 -22.63 1.34 -6.82
CA VAL A 165 -23.78 2.24 -6.86
C VAL A 165 -24.04 2.79 -8.28
N TRP A 166 -22.99 2.91 -9.09
CA TRP A 166 -23.09 3.36 -10.47
C TRP A 166 -23.69 2.30 -11.42
N GLN A 167 -23.41 1.01 -11.17
CA GLN A 167 -23.89 -0.11 -11.98
C GLN A 167 -25.41 -0.28 -11.92
#